data_AF-A0A3D4JYD4-F1
#
_entry.id   AF-A0A3D4JYD4-F1
#
_cell.length_a   1.000
_cell.length_b   1.000
_cell.length_c   1.000
_cell.angle_alpha   90.00
_cell.angle_beta   90.00
_cell.angle_gamma   90.00
#
_symmetry.space_group_name_H-M   'P 1'
#
loop_
_entity.id
_entity.type
_entity.pdbx_description
1 polymer ?
#
loop_
_entity_poly.entity_id
_entity_poly.type
_entity_poly.pdbx_seq_one_letter_code
_entity_poly.pdbx_strand_id
1 'polypeptide(L)'
;MNSPSSTTTPVSATFNVPATAYNGPATTRMRVAMRYITSPVMCQSFGDGEVEDYAVKLIQPIPCTSNAPLNLSVTNITATSAYVMWDPAIGATYILQYRQVGSPTWITVPLTTNAYTINNLLEQTQYEVQVAYVCSGTTGTFTAPYQFTTPAVTYCNITSTNNT
;
A
#
# COMPACT_ATOMS: atom_id res chain seq x y z
N MET A 1 2.83 -10.13 23.09
CA MET A 1 4.15 -10.31 22.46
C MET A 1 5.09 -9.35 23.14
N ASN A 2 6.22 -9.83 23.66
CA ASN A 2 7.16 -9.00 24.39
C ASN A 2 8.52 -9.11 23.68
N SER A 3 9.08 -7.98 23.25
CA SER A 3 10.49 -7.90 22.87
C SER A 3 11.34 -7.67 24.14
N PRO A 4 12.59 -8.17 24.19
CA PRO A 4 13.53 -7.79 25.23
C PRO A 4 13.83 -6.28 25.15
N SER A 5 14.38 -5.73 26.25
CA SER A 5 14.88 -4.35 26.27
C SER A 5 15.93 -4.14 25.19
N SER A 6 15.81 -3.06 24.41
CA SER A 6 16.73 -2.72 23.32
C SER A 6 17.00 -1.21 23.32
N THR A 7 18.25 -0.82 23.07
CA THR A 7 18.65 0.56 22.80
C THR A 7 18.82 0.85 21.30
N THR A 8 18.62 -0.17 20.46
CA THR A 8 18.75 -0.07 19.00
C THR A 8 17.39 0.18 18.35
N THR A 9 17.31 1.20 17.49
CA THR A 9 16.11 1.56 16.71
C THR A 9 16.31 1.32 15.20
N PRO A 10 15.31 0.77 14.47
CA PRO A 10 13.98 0.38 14.93
C PRO A 10 13.96 -0.98 15.65
N VAL A 11 13.02 -1.15 16.58
CA VAL A 11 12.72 -2.46 17.19
C VAL A 11 11.60 -3.10 16.39
N SER A 12 11.86 -4.29 15.83
CA SER A 12 10.90 -5.03 15.00
C SER A 12 10.55 -6.38 15.64
N ALA A 13 9.26 -6.72 15.65
CA ALA A 13 8.76 -8.04 16.06
C ALA A 13 7.57 -8.45 15.17
N THR A 14 7.41 -9.76 14.95
CA THR A 14 6.31 -10.33 14.15
C THR A 14 5.43 -11.22 15.00
N PHE A 15 4.11 -11.13 14.85
CA PHE A 15 3.14 -12.00 15.52
C PHE A 15 2.15 -12.59 14.52
N ASN A 16 1.62 -13.77 14.85
CA ASN A 16 0.57 -14.39 14.06
C ASN A 16 -0.78 -13.75 14.40
N VAL A 17 -1.47 -13.24 13.37
CA VAL A 17 -2.86 -12.81 13.49
C VAL A 17 -3.75 -14.06 13.44
N PRO A 18 -4.60 -14.32 14.45
CA PRO A 18 -5.49 -15.48 14.43
C PRO A 18 -6.46 -15.43 13.23
N ALA A 19 -6.80 -16.60 12.66
CA ALA A 19 -7.74 -16.70 11.55
C ALA A 19 -9.17 -16.21 11.89
N THR A 20 -9.49 -16.16 13.19
CA THR A 20 -10.77 -15.65 13.73
C THR A 20 -10.72 -14.16 14.10
N ALA A 21 -9.63 -13.46 13.80
CA ALA A 21 -9.54 -12.04 14.06
C ALA A 21 -10.59 -11.27 13.25
N TYR A 22 -11.15 -10.21 13.85
CA TYR A 22 -12.16 -9.38 13.20
C TYR A 22 -11.60 -8.75 11.91
N ASN A 23 -12.21 -9.08 10.78
CA ASN A 23 -11.87 -8.63 9.43
C ASN A 23 -13.01 -7.79 8.80
N GLY A 24 -13.90 -7.24 9.63
CA GLY A 24 -15.01 -6.41 9.16
C GLY A 24 -14.57 -5.00 8.75
N PRO A 25 -15.55 -4.12 8.44
CA PRO A 25 -15.25 -2.78 7.91
C PRO A 25 -14.56 -1.84 8.92
N ALA A 26 -14.66 -2.11 10.23
CA ALA A 26 -14.05 -1.28 11.27
C ALA A 26 -12.56 -1.62 11.50
N THR A 27 -11.81 -0.66 12.05
CA THR A 27 -10.43 -0.88 12.48
C THR A 27 -10.39 -1.58 13.85
N THR A 28 -9.40 -2.45 14.04
CA THR A 28 -9.00 -2.98 15.35
C THR A 28 -7.96 -2.04 15.98
N ARG A 29 -7.97 -1.88 17.31
CA ARG A 29 -6.95 -1.11 18.02
C ARG A 29 -5.74 -2.00 18.34
N MET A 30 -4.58 -1.65 17.79
CA MET A 30 -3.28 -2.19 18.19
C MET A 30 -2.67 -1.27 19.24
N ARG A 31 -2.34 -1.81 20.40
CA ARG A 31 -1.65 -1.08 21.47
C ARG A 31 -0.18 -1.45 21.50
N VAL A 32 0.70 -0.45 21.38
CA VAL A 32 2.14 -0.59 21.58
C VAL A 32 2.47 0.03 22.93
N ALA A 33 3.22 -0.69 23.75
CA ALA A 33 3.61 -0.21 25.08
C ALA A 33 5.09 -0.49 25.31
N MET A 34 5.79 0.46 25.93
CA MET A 34 7.17 0.33 26.37
C MET A 34 7.31 0.80 27.82
N ARG A 35 8.27 0.24 28.56
CA ARG A 35 8.53 0.54 29.97
C ARG A 35 10.04 0.53 30.26
N TYR A 36 10.48 1.38 31.17
CA TYR A 36 11.90 1.76 31.35
C TYR A 36 12.84 0.64 31.87
N ILE A 37 12.34 -0.50 32.38
CA ILE A 37 13.19 -1.55 32.99
C ILE A 37 12.64 -2.97 32.75
N THR A 38 11.33 -3.14 32.79
CA THR A 38 10.67 -4.43 32.55
C THR A 38 9.73 -4.35 31.36
N SER A 39 9.55 -5.45 30.64
CA SER A 39 8.57 -5.49 29.56
C SER A 39 7.14 -5.28 30.11
N PRO A 40 6.30 -4.46 29.47
CA PRO A 40 4.91 -4.29 29.86
C PRO A 40 4.15 -5.62 29.90
N VAL A 41 3.27 -5.78 30.89
CA VAL A 41 2.35 -6.91 30.99
C VAL A 41 0.96 -6.45 30.56
N MET A 42 0.25 -7.31 29.82
CA MET A 42 -1.11 -7.02 29.37
C MET A 42 -2.02 -6.69 30.54
N CYS A 43 -2.86 -5.67 30.36
CA CYS A 43 -3.85 -5.22 31.33
C CYS A 43 -3.28 -4.70 32.67
N GLN A 44 -2.04 -4.21 32.69
CA GLN A 44 -1.45 -3.55 33.87
C GLN A 44 -1.15 -2.08 33.61
N SER A 45 -1.13 -1.29 34.68
CA SER A 45 -0.66 0.09 34.67
C SER A 45 0.81 0.14 35.12
N PHE A 46 1.59 1.05 34.55
CA PHE A 46 2.99 1.28 34.92
C PHE A 46 3.29 2.79 34.91
N GLY A 47 4.16 3.23 35.82
CA GLY A 47 4.47 4.66 36.02
C GLY A 47 5.47 5.24 35.00
N ASP A 48 6.43 4.42 34.55
CA ASP A 48 7.50 4.85 33.65
C ASP A 48 7.41 4.12 32.31
N GLY A 49 7.23 4.84 31.21
CA GLY A 49 7.11 4.28 29.88
C GLY A 49 6.15 5.06 28.98
N GLU A 50 5.77 4.47 27.85
CA GLU A 50 4.86 5.07 26.88
C GLU A 50 3.86 4.01 26.37
N VAL A 51 2.64 4.47 26.05
CA VAL A 51 1.58 3.65 25.44
C VAL A 51 1.01 4.41 24.25
N GLU A 52 1.04 3.77 23.09
CA GLU A 52 0.47 4.29 21.85
C GLU A 52 -0.62 3.35 21.33
N ASP A 53 -1.74 3.93 20.91
CA ASP A 53 -2.86 3.21 20.32
C ASP A 53 -2.93 3.53 18.82
N TYR A 54 -2.82 2.50 17.99
CA TYR A 54 -2.89 2.56 16.53
C TYR A 54 -4.17 1.89 16.02
N ALA A 55 -4.85 2.53 15.08
CA ALA A 55 -5.95 1.91 14.35
C ALA A 55 -5.39 1.07 13.20
N VAL A 56 -5.59 -0.25 13.24
CA VAL A 56 -5.17 -1.19 12.20
C VAL A 56 -6.39 -1.85 11.55
N LYS A 57 -6.38 -1.99 10.23
CA LYS A 57 -7.39 -2.77 9.51
C LYS A 57 -6.82 -4.16 9.25
N LEU A 58 -7.47 -5.19 9.78
CA LEU A 58 -7.11 -6.57 9.47
C LEU A 58 -7.85 -6.98 8.20
N ILE A 59 -7.08 -7.41 7.21
CA ILE A 59 -7.62 -8.03 6.00
C ILE A 59 -7.48 -9.53 6.14
N GLN A 60 -8.54 -10.28 5.78
CA GLN A 60 -8.40 -11.73 5.70
C GLN A 60 -7.51 -12.05 4.51
N PRO A 61 -6.43 -12.84 4.71
CA PRO A 61 -5.64 -13.26 3.59
C PRO A 61 -6.49 -14.22 2.73
N ILE A 62 -6.87 -13.77 1.54
CA ILE A 62 -7.59 -14.61 0.59
C ILE A 62 -6.59 -15.54 -0.12
N PRO A 63 -6.95 -16.81 -0.39
CA PRO A 63 -6.15 -17.63 -1.29
C PRO A 63 -6.13 -16.99 -2.69
N CYS A 64 -5.14 -17.34 -3.51
CA CYS A 64 -5.16 -16.93 -4.92
C CYS A 64 -6.46 -17.37 -5.59
N THR A 65 -7.13 -16.45 -6.29
CA THR A 65 -8.38 -16.72 -7.01
C THR A 65 -8.30 -16.16 -8.43
N SER A 66 -9.18 -16.63 -9.31
CA SER A 66 -9.36 -16.07 -10.65
C SER A 66 -10.26 -14.82 -10.68
N ASN A 67 -10.79 -14.40 -9.53
CA ASN A 67 -11.56 -13.17 -9.43
C ASN A 67 -10.64 -11.94 -9.50
N ALA A 68 -11.21 -10.80 -9.84
CA ALA A 68 -10.46 -9.56 -9.86
C ALA A 68 -9.96 -9.17 -8.45
N PRO A 69 -8.76 -8.59 -8.34
CA PRO A 69 -8.30 -7.98 -7.09
C PRO A 69 -9.28 -6.95 -6.52
N LEU A 70 -9.38 -6.89 -5.20
CA LEU A 70 -10.20 -5.91 -4.49
C LEU A 70 -9.39 -4.66 -4.13
N ASN A 71 -10.11 -3.57 -3.83
CA ASN A 71 -9.55 -2.31 -3.34
C ASN A 71 -8.42 -1.73 -4.20
N LEU A 72 -8.52 -1.87 -5.54
CA LEU A 72 -7.64 -1.16 -6.45
C LEU A 72 -7.76 0.34 -6.22
N SER A 73 -6.63 0.99 -5.97
CA SER A 73 -6.55 2.43 -5.75
C SER A 73 -5.31 3.01 -6.40
N VAL A 74 -5.43 4.28 -6.81
CA VAL A 74 -4.33 5.07 -7.38
C VAL A 74 -4.17 6.33 -6.54
N THR A 75 -2.97 6.54 -6.00
CA THR A 75 -2.61 7.66 -5.11
C THR A 75 -1.25 8.23 -5.50
N ASN A 76 -0.78 9.27 -4.80
CA ASN A 76 0.51 9.94 -5.06
C ASN A 76 0.73 10.26 -6.55
N ILE A 77 -0.31 10.78 -7.20
CA ILE A 77 -0.28 11.13 -8.62
C ILE A 77 0.52 12.41 -8.78
N THR A 78 1.64 12.33 -9.48
CA THR A 78 2.45 13.46 -9.93
C THR A 78 2.25 13.68 -11.42
N ALA A 79 2.83 14.74 -11.98
CA ALA A 79 2.77 14.99 -13.42
C ALA A 79 3.37 13.85 -14.26
N THR A 80 4.25 13.01 -13.69
CA THR A 80 4.97 11.95 -14.42
C THR A 80 4.90 10.57 -13.77
N SER A 81 4.18 10.42 -12.66
CA SER A 81 4.07 9.14 -11.96
C SER A 81 2.75 8.97 -11.21
N ALA A 82 2.39 7.72 -10.91
CA ALA A 82 1.26 7.38 -10.06
C ALA A 82 1.54 6.09 -9.27
N TYR A 83 1.14 6.05 -8.01
CA TYR A 83 1.27 4.87 -7.14
C TYR A 83 -0.03 4.07 -7.15
N VAL A 84 0.06 2.81 -7.55
CA VAL A 84 -1.09 1.89 -7.67
C VAL A 84 -0.95 0.79 -6.63
N MET A 85 -2.02 0.48 -5.91
CA MET A 85 -2.05 -0.60 -4.92
C MET A 85 -3.40 -1.31 -4.90
N TRP A 86 -3.40 -2.58 -4.50
CA TRP A 86 -4.57 -3.44 -4.38
C TRP A 86 -4.39 -4.45 -3.24
N ASP A 87 -5.46 -5.17 -2.90
CA ASP A 87 -5.40 -6.21 -1.87
C ASP A 87 -4.60 -7.44 -2.34
N PRO A 88 -3.64 -7.94 -1.56
CA PRO A 88 -2.85 -9.11 -1.91
C PRO A 88 -3.66 -10.41 -1.78
N ALA A 89 -3.22 -11.44 -2.50
CA ALA A 89 -3.71 -12.81 -2.33
C ALA A 89 -2.54 -13.79 -2.08
N ILE A 90 -2.73 -14.76 -1.18
CA ILE A 90 -1.68 -15.74 -0.85
C ILE A 90 -1.36 -16.58 -2.09
N GLY A 91 -0.07 -16.62 -2.45
CA GLY A 91 0.42 -17.41 -3.57
C GLY A 91 0.14 -16.81 -4.95
N ALA A 92 -0.34 -15.56 -5.02
CA ALA A 92 -0.56 -14.85 -6.27
C ALA A 92 0.70 -14.08 -6.70
N THR A 93 0.96 -14.08 -8.00
CA THR A 93 1.64 -12.97 -8.67
C THR A 93 0.59 -12.09 -9.35
N TYR A 94 1.00 -11.02 -10.03
CA TYR A 94 0.06 -10.04 -10.57
C TYR A 94 0.46 -9.62 -11.98
N ILE A 95 -0.53 -9.23 -12.77
CA ILE A 95 -0.32 -8.47 -13.99
C ILE A 95 -1.05 -7.14 -13.83
N LEU A 96 -0.30 -6.04 -13.94
CA LEU A 96 -0.83 -4.70 -14.04
C LEU A 96 -0.83 -4.29 -15.51
N GLN A 97 -1.92 -3.70 -15.97
CA GLN A 97 -2.01 -3.09 -17.28
C GLN A 97 -2.42 -1.63 -17.15
N TYR A 98 -1.77 -0.74 -17.90
CA TYR A 98 -2.14 0.66 -17.96
C TYR A 98 -2.01 1.21 -19.38
N ARG A 99 -2.78 2.24 -19.69
CA ARG A 99 -2.70 2.98 -20.96
C ARG A 99 -3.32 4.36 -20.83
N GLN A 100 -3.03 5.24 -21.78
CA GLN A 100 -3.81 6.47 -21.95
C GLN A 100 -5.25 6.09 -22.34
N VAL A 101 -6.24 6.77 -21.77
CA VAL A 101 -7.64 6.53 -22.14
C VAL A 101 -7.83 6.81 -23.63
N GLY A 102 -8.47 5.88 -24.34
CA GLY A 102 -8.65 5.93 -25.79
C GLY A 102 -7.50 5.30 -26.60
N SER A 103 -6.36 4.98 -25.99
CA SER A 103 -5.32 4.18 -26.65
C SER A 103 -5.81 2.74 -26.84
N PRO A 104 -5.60 2.11 -28.02
CA PRO A 104 -5.96 0.71 -28.22
C PRO A 104 -5.02 -0.26 -27.47
N THR A 105 -3.79 0.17 -27.15
CA THR A 105 -2.72 -0.70 -26.67
C THR A 105 -2.50 -0.55 -25.16
N TRP A 106 -2.52 -1.67 -24.45
CA TRP A 106 -2.14 -1.74 -23.03
C TRP A 106 -0.65 -1.98 -22.85
N ILE A 107 -0.03 -1.23 -21.92
CA ILE A 107 1.30 -1.55 -21.40
C ILE A 107 1.09 -2.57 -20.28
N THR A 108 1.77 -3.73 -20.37
CA THR A 108 1.62 -4.85 -19.44
C THR A 108 2.86 -5.02 -18.57
N VAL A 109 2.68 -5.12 -17.26
CA VAL A 109 3.75 -5.24 -16.27
C VAL A 109 3.48 -6.44 -15.36
N PRO A 110 4.29 -7.51 -15.42
CA PRO A 110 4.23 -8.61 -14.45
C PRO A 110 4.87 -8.19 -13.13
N LEU A 111 4.24 -8.57 -12.01
CA LEU A 111 4.63 -8.13 -10.67
C LEU A 111 4.55 -9.26 -9.65
N THR A 112 5.38 -9.20 -8.61
CA THR A 112 5.34 -10.11 -7.45
C THR A 112 4.82 -9.42 -6.19
N THR A 113 4.65 -8.10 -6.24
CA THR A 113 4.14 -7.26 -5.15
C THR A 113 2.76 -6.71 -5.48
N ASN A 114 1.95 -6.39 -4.45
CA ASN A 114 0.59 -5.87 -4.59
C ASN A 114 0.52 -4.34 -4.78
N ALA A 115 1.64 -3.73 -5.17
CA ALA A 115 1.74 -2.31 -5.44
C ALA A 115 2.83 -2.04 -6.49
N TYR A 116 2.66 -0.94 -7.22
CA TYR A 116 3.56 -0.52 -8.28
C TYR A 116 3.49 0.99 -8.51
N THR A 117 4.65 1.62 -8.74
CA THR A 117 4.72 3.01 -9.19
C THR A 117 4.88 3.03 -10.71
N ILE A 118 3.87 3.54 -11.42
CA ILE A 118 3.98 3.82 -12.84
C ILE A 118 4.79 5.11 -12.99
N ASN A 119 5.84 5.08 -13.82
CA ASN A 119 6.71 6.21 -14.10
C ASN A 119 6.61 6.62 -15.57
N ASN A 120 7.20 7.77 -15.91
CA ASN A 120 7.26 8.30 -17.26
C ASN A 120 5.87 8.52 -17.89
N LEU A 121 4.90 8.92 -17.05
CA LEU A 121 3.60 9.38 -17.53
C LEU A 121 3.75 10.76 -18.17
N LEU A 122 2.86 11.07 -19.10
CA LEU A 122 2.70 12.42 -19.62
C LEU A 122 1.82 13.22 -18.65
N GLU A 123 2.12 14.50 -18.48
CA GLU A 123 1.31 15.43 -17.70
C GLU A 123 -0.04 15.70 -18.35
N GLN A 124 -1.01 16.21 -17.58
CA GLN A 124 -2.36 16.56 -18.05
C GLN A 124 -3.05 15.48 -18.89
N THR A 125 -2.73 14.22 -18.64
CA THR A 125 -3.13 13.09 -19.47
C THR A 125 -3.96 12.13 -18.65
N GLN A 126 -5.10 11.71 -19.20
CA GLN A 126 -5.94 10.69 -18.58
C GLN A 126 -5.42 9.29 -18.90
N TYR A 127 -5.22 8.49 -17.85
CA TYR A 127 -4.83 7.10 -17.92
C TYR A 127 -5.90 6.21 -17.31
N GLU A 128 -5.93 4.96 -17.73
CA GLU A 128 -6.65 3.88 -17.07
C GLU A 128 -5.71 2.75 -16.70
N VAL A 129 -5.97 2.13 -15.53
CA VAL A 129 -5.19 1.01 -15.00
C VAL A 129 -6.12 -0.11 -14.56
N GLN A 130 -5.70 -1.35 -14.79
CA GLN A 130 -6.39 -2.56 -14.32
C GLN A 130 -5.37 -3.60 -13.87
N VAL A 131 -5.78 -4.45 -12.93
CA VAL A 131 -4.89 -5.49 -12.35
C VAL A 131 -5.60 -6.83 -12.33
N ALA A 132 -4.86 -7.92 -12.53
CA ALA A 132 -5.34 -9.29 -12.33
C ALA A 132 -4.39 -10.07 -11.42
N TYR A 133 -4.95 -11.00 -10.65
CA TYR A 133 -4.16 -12.06 -10.00
C TYR A 133 -3.65 -13.05 -11.05
N VAL A 134 -2.49 -13.62 -10.80
CA VAL A 134 -1.93 -14.75 -11.55
C VAL A 134 -1.71 -15.89 -10.56
N CYS A 135 -2.49 -16.96 -10.72
CA CYS A 135 -2.45 -18.14 -9.87
C CYS A 135 -1.81 -19.29 -10.64
N SER A 136 -0.68 -19.80 -10.17
CA SER A 136 0.04 -20.91 -10.81
C SER A 136 0.28 -20.68 -12.32
N GLY A 137 0.60 -19.44 -12.70
CA GLY A 137 0.83 -19.03 -14.09
C GLY A 137 -0.42 -18.74 -14.91
N THR A 138 -1.62 -18.92 -14.36
CA THR A 138 -2.88 -18.58 -15.03
C THR A 138 -3.38 -17.21 -14.60
N THR A 139 -3.58 -16.32 -15.57
CA THR A 139 -4.15 -14.99 -15.35
C THR A 139 -5.65 -15.07 -15.09
N GLY A 140 -6.09 -14.47 -14.00
CA GLY A 140 -7.51 -14.32 -13.66
C GLY A 140 -8.19 -13.17 -14.40
N THR A 141 -9.33 -12.76 -13.86
CA THR A 141 -10.10 -11.62 -14.36
C THR A 141 -9.42 -10.31 -13.93
N PHE A 142 -9.37 -9.34 -14.84
CA PHE A 142 -8.92 -7.99 -14.51
C PHE A 142 -9.99 -7.24 -13.69
N THR A 143 -9.55 -6.30 -12.84
CA THR A 143 -10.43 -5.30 -12.24
C THR A 143 -11.18 -4.50 -13.31
N ALA A 144 -12.27 -3.84 -12.93
CA ALA A 144 -12.76 -2.72 -13.72
C ALA A 144 -11.63 -1.68 -13.88
N PRO A 145 -11.47 -1.04 -15.07
CA PRO A 145 -10.46 -0.01 -15.26
C PRO A 145 -10.66 1.17 -14.30
N TYR A 146 -9.61 1.53 -13.57
CA TYR A 146 -9.58 2.72 -12.73
C TYR A 146 -8.96 3.87 -13.52
N GLN A 147 -9.70 4.98 -13.66
CA GLN A 147 -9.23 6.15 -14.39
C GLN A 147 -8.62 7.19 -13.45
N PHE A 148 -7.50 7.79 -13.88
CA PHE A 148 -6.87 8.91 -13.18
C PHE A 148 -6.26 9.89 -14.18
N THR A 149 -5.98 11.11 -13.75
CA THR A 149 -5.40 12.16 -14.60
C THR A 149 -4.17 12.74 -13.92
N THR A 150 -3.06 12.81 -14.65
CA THR A 150 -1.85 13.47 -14.17
C THR A 150 -2.06 14.99 -14.11
N PRO A 151 -1.63 15.68 -13.04
CA PRO A 151 -1.65 17.14 -13.00
C PRO A 151 -0.65 17.75 -13.99
N ALA A 152 -0.71 19.07 -14.18
CA ALA A 152 0.30 19.81 -14.92
C ALA A 152 1.62 19.89 -14.14
N VAL A 153 2.74 19.90 -14.85
CA VAL A 153 4.06 20.20 -14.32
C VAL A 153 4.06 21.65 -13.85
N THR A 154 4.37 21.83 -12.57
CA THR A 154 4.58 23.16 -11.99
C THR A 154 6.07 23.46 -11.99
N TYR A 155 6.48 24.45 -12.78
CA TYR A 155 7.85 24.96 -12.76
C TYR A 155 8.01 26.01 -11.66
N CYS A 156 9.16 26.01 -10.98
CA CYS A 156 9.54 27.13 -10.13
C CYS A 156 10.09 28.25 -11.01
N ASN A 157 9.47 29.43 -10.93
CA ASN A 157 9.96 30.60 -11.64
C ASN A 157 11.27 31.06 -10.98
N ILE A 158 12.37 31.01 -11.72
CA ILE A 158 13.62 31.67 -11.32
C ILE A 158 13.61 33.11 -11.82
N THR A 159 13.69 34.07 -10.90
CA THR A 159 13.86 35.50 -11.22
C THR A 159 15.24 35.95 -10.76
N SER A 160 16.03 36.57 -11.64
CA SER A 160 17.31 37.20 -11.26
C SER A 160 17.06 38.59 -10.69
N THR A 161 17.42 38.83 -9.43
CA THR A 161 17.63 40.20 -8.95
C THR A 161 18.99 40.67 -9.43
N ASN A 162 19.02 41.59 -10.39
CA ASN A 162 20.26 42.23 -10.81
C ASN A 162 20.96 42.84 -9.60
N ASN A 163 22.26 42.58 -9.46
CA ASN A 163 23.11 43.19 -8.46
C ASN A 163 23.36 44.65 -8.88
N THR A 164 22.82 45.60 -8.11
CA THR A 164 23.08 47.04 -8.28
C THR A 164 24.46 47.41 -7.78
#